data_AF-A0AAV8YP93-F1
#
_entry.id   AF-A0AAV8YP93-F1
#
_cell.length_a   1.000
_cell.length_b   1.000
_cell.length_c   1.000
_cell.angle_alpha   90.00
_cell.angle_beta   90.00
_cell.angle_gamma   90.00
#
_symmetry.space_group_name_H-M   'P 1'
#
loop_
_entity.id
_entity.type
_entity.pdbx_description
1 polymer ?
#
loop_
_entity_poly.entity_id
_entity_poly.type
_entity_poly.pdbx_seq_one_letter_code
_entity_poly.pdbx_strand_id
1 'polypeptide(L)'
;MEIQYAYGHISESDLTECFIQNGYNSEAASEAYFNRYPERRQPNMSIFGRLKENLVEYGGFNKPRPKNYRIQDAEDVAINVVGMVVVNPSISSRQIEAESGISRRRALSVLKKHNFRPYTIRKQQQLLPTDPERRLDFCNWYLQ
;
A
#
# COMPACT_ATOMS: atom_id res chain seq x y z
N MET A 1 -12.54 7.07 26.71
CA MET A 1 -12.70 6.21 25.52
C MET A 1 -11.86 4.96 25.78
N GLU A 2 -12.45 3.94 26.41
CA GLU A 2 -11.74 2.70 26.70
C GLU A 2 -11.58 1.92 25.40
N ILE A 3 -10.34 1.80 24.93
CA ILE A 3 -10.01 0.92 23.83
C ILE A 3 -10.18 -0.50 24.37
N GLN A 4 -11.27 -1.17 23.95
CA GLN A 4 -11.47 -2.59 24.20
C GLN A 4 -10.40 -3.38 23.43
N TYR A 5 -9.24 -3.59 24.05
CA TYR A 5 -8.28 -4.55 23.54
C TYR A 5 -8.88 -5.94 23.62
N ALA A 6 -8.82 -6.69 22.52
CA ALA A 6 -9.20 -8.09 22.48
C ALA A 6 -8.54 -8.85 23.65
N TYR A 7 -9.34 -9.60 24.41
CA TYR A 7 -8.88 -10.44 25.51
C TYR A 7 -7.62 -11.24 25.08
N GLY A 8 -6.50 -11.00 25.77
CA GLY A 8 -5.22 -11.68 25.52
C GLY A 8 -4.14 -10.88 24.75
N HIS A 9 -4.39 -9.64 24.32
CA HIS A 9 -3.37 -8.81 23.66
C HIS A 9 -2.30 -8.31 24.65
N ILE A 10 -1.03 -8.35 24.22
CA ILE A 10 0.11 -7.76 24.94
C ILE A 10 0.14 -6.26 24.60
N SER A 11 -0.16 -5.41 25.57
CA SER A 11 -0.02 -3.95 25.41
C SER A 11 1.45 -3.54 25.47
N GLU A 12 2.00 -2.97 24.39
CA GLU A 12 3.38 -2.48 24.37
C GLU A 12 3.60 -1.32 25.36
N SER A 13 2.59 -0.48 25.59
CA SER A 13 2.69 0.61 26.57
C SER A 13 2.87 0.07 27.99
N ASP A 14 2.07 -0.92 28.37
CA ASP A 14 2.05 -1.49 29.72
C ASP A 14 3.36 -2.24 29.99
N LEU A 15 3.93 -2.86 28.94
CA LEU A 15 5.26 -3.45 29.02
C LEU A 15 6.34 -2.40 29.28
N THR A 16 6.31 -1.30 28.53
CA THR A 16 7.29 -0.23 28.76
C THR A 16 7.12 0.42 30.13
N GLU A 17 5.89 0.54 30.63
CA GLU A 17 5.64 1.07 31.97
C GLU A 17 6.24 0.14 33.05
N CYS A 18 5.97 -1.17 32.97
CA CYS A 18 6.55 -2.14 33.89
C CYS A 18 8.08 -2.14 33.81
N PHE A 19 8.65 -1.96 32.63
CA PHE A 19 10.09 -1.89 32.43
C PHE A 19 10.72 -0.66 33.06
N ILE A 20 10.09 0.51 32.93
CA ILE A 20 10.56 1.77 33.52
C ILE A 20 10.45 1.71 35.05
N GLN A 21 9.31 1.23 35.58
CA GLN A 21 9.08 1.11 37.03
C GLN A 21 10.10 0.19 37.73
N ASN A 22 10.62 -0.81 37.01
CA ASN A 22 11.62 -1.75 37.51
C ASN A 22 13.06 -1.37 37.09
N GLY A 23 13.31 -0.10 36.77
CA GLY A 23 14.68 0.39 36.51
C GLY A 23 15.36 -0.24 35.30
N TYR A 24 14.59 -0.61 34.27
CA TYR A 24 15.06 -1.31 33.07
C TYR A 24 15.63 -2.72 33.33
N ASN A 25 15.24 -3.36 34.42
CA ASN A 25 15.49 -4.79 34.62
C ASN A 25 14.39 -5.62 33.94
N SER A 26 14.77 -6.44 32.95
CA SER A 26 13.81 -7.22 32.15
C SER A 26 13.15 -8.35 32.93
N GLU A 27 13.83 -8.91 33.93
CA GLU A 27 13.32 -10.00 34.76
C GLU A 27 12.27 -9.49 35.74
N ALA A 28 12.65 -8.48 36.52
CA ALA A 28 11.74 -7.81 37.45
C ALA A 28 10.53 -7.19 36.73
N ALA A 29 10.72 -6.64 35.53
CA ALA A 29 9.61 -6.12 34.72
C ALA A 29 8.67 -7.22 34.21
N SER A 30 9.20 -8.39 33.85
CA SER A 30 8.39 -9.54 33.43
C SER A 30 7.54 -10.08 34.58
N GLU A 31 8.14 -10.19 35.76
CA GLU A 31 7.42 -10.61 36.97
C GLU A 31 6.36 -9.59 37.39
N ALA A 32 6.70 -8.29 37.36
CA ALA A 32 5.75 -7.22 37.62
C ALA A 32 4.58 -7.22 36.63
N TYR A 33 4.86 -7.47 35.34
CA TYR A 33 3.83 -7.59 34.31
C TYR A 33 2.92 -8.80 34.54
N PHE A 34 3.51 -9.96 34.87
CA PHE A 34 2.77 -11.18 35.21
C PHE A 34 1.81 -10.95 36.38
N ASN A 35 2.30 -10.33 37.45
CA ASN A 35 1.51 -10.04 38.63
C ASN A 35 0.39 -9.02 38.36
N ARG A 36 0.64 -8.03 37.50
CA ARG A 36 -0.33 -6.97 37.18
C ARG A 36 -1.39 -7.43 36.17
N TYR A 37 -1.01 -8.29 35.22
CA TYR A 37 -1.88 -8.74 34.13
C TYR A 37 -1.84 -10.27 33.96
N PRO A 38 -2.28 -11.06 34.97
CA PRO A 38 -2.23 -12.52 34.90
C PRO A 38 -3.12 -13.09 33.78
N GLU A 39 -4.24 -12.43 33.49
CA GLU A 39 -5.21 -12.84 32.44
C GLU A 39 -4.73 -12.59 31.00
N ARG A 40 -3.60 -11.91 30.82
CA ARG A 40 -3.05 -11.59 29.49
C ARG A 40 -1.99 -12.60 29.08
N ARG A 41 -1.68 -12.63 27.78
CA ARG A 41 -0.54 -13.41 27.28
C ARG A 41 0.75 -12.84 27.88
N GLN A 42 1.57 -13.72 28.44
CA GLN A 42 2.83 -13.32 29.06
C GLN A 42 3.93 -13.15 27.98
N PRO A 43 4.60 -11.99 27.92
CA PRO A 43 5.66 -11.76 26.96
C PRO A 43 6.94 -12.48 27.36
N ASN A 44 7.84 -12.68 26.39
CA ASN A 44 9.21 -13.07 26.67
C ASN A 44 9.99 -11.84 27.18
N MET A 45 10.87 -12.03 28.17
CA MET A 45 11.73 -10.98 28.75
C MET A 45 12.52 -10.16 27.72
N SER A 46 12.93 -10.78 26.62
CA SER A 46 13.64 -10.10 25.52
C SER A 46 12.85 -8.95 24.87
N ILE A 47 11.51 -8.96 24.98
CA ILE A 47 10.65 -7.93 24.39
C ILE A 47 10.88 -6.58 25.07
N PHE A 48 11.14 -6.52 26.37
CA PHE A 48 11.33 -5.27 27.10
C PHE A 48 12.53 -4.46 26.56
N GLY A 49 13.68 -5.12 26.43
CA GLY A 49 14.87 -4.53 25.82
C GLY A 49 14.62 -4.09 24.38
N ARG A 50 14.01 -4.97 23.58
CA ARG A 50 13.71 -4.68 22.17
C ARG A 50 12.76 -3.48 21.99
N LEU A 51 11.74 -3.33 22.84
CA LEU A 51 10.83 -2.19 22.78
C LEU A 51 11.56 -0.88 23.07
N LYS A 52 12.44 -0.88 24.08
CA LYS A 52 13.29 0.27 24.37
C LYS A 52 14.21 0.60 23.19
N GLU A 53 14.90 -0.39 22.65
CA GLU A 53 15.79 -0.21 21.49
C GLU A 53 15.03 0.37 20.30
N ASN A 54 13.86 -0.20 19.97
CA ASN A 54 13.04 0.29 18.87
C ASN A 54 12.55 1.73 19.09
N LEU A 55 12.14 2.08 20.31
CA LEU A 55 11.73 3.44 20.64
C LEU A 55 12.88 4.45 20.44
N VAL A 56 14.09 4.09 20.88
CA VAL A 56 15.27 4.94 20.75
C VAL A 56 15.72 5.06 19.29
N GLU A 57 15.76 3.95 18.56
CA GLU A 57 16.32 3.90 17.20
C GLU A 57 15.32 4.39 16.14
N TYR A 58 14.03 4.09 16.31
CA TYR A 58 13.01 4.30 15.27
C TYR A 58 11.84 5.20 15.70
N GLY A 59 11.78 5.64 16.97
CA GLY A 59 10.69 6.47 17.49
C GLY A 59 9.36 5.72 17.63
N GLY A 60 9.37 4.39 17.65
CA GLY A 60 8.16 3.57 17.80
C GLY A 60 8.48 2.15 18.25
N PHE A 61 7.47 1.38 18.65
CA PHE A 61 7.66 0.02 19.20
C PHE A 61 8.12 -1.03 18.18
N ASN A 62 8.01 -0.73 16.88
CA ASN A 62 8.32 -1.64 15.79
C ASN A 62 9.48 -1.15 14.95
N LYS A 63 10.43 -2.04 14.67
CA LYS A 63 11.46 -1.82 13.66
C LYS A 63 10.81 -1.63 12.28
N PRO A 64 11.04 -0.50 11.59
CA PRO A 64 10.56 -0.32 10.23
C PRO A 64 11.23 -1.38 9.35
N ARG A 65 10.42 -2.13 8.60
CA ARG A 65 10.95 -3.09 7.65
C ARG A 65 11.67 -2.32 6.54
N PRO A 66 12.91 -2.72 6.17
CA PRO A 66 13.56 -2.11 5.03
C PRO A 66 12.64 -2.24 3.81
N LYS A 67 12.46 -1.14 3.06
CA LYS A 67 11.77 -1.19 1.77
C LYS A 67 12.61 -2.12 0.89
N ASN A 68 12.10 -3.33 0.63
CA ASN A 68 12.81 -4.35 -0.14
C ASN A 68 13.42 -3.76 -1.43
N TYR A 69 14.64 -4.18 -1.74
CA TYR A 69 15.56 -3.83 -2.85
C TYR A 69 14.97 -3.82 -4.28
N ARG A 70 13.69 -4.19 -4.49
CA ARG A 70 13.05 -4.26 -5.81
C ARG A 70 12.70 -2.89 -6.43
N ILE A 71 13.33 -1.80 -6.00
CA ILE A 71 12.91 -0.44 -6.41
C ILE A 71 13.41 -0.13 -7.83
N GLN A 72 14.67 -0.45 -8.16
CA GLN A 72 15.23 -0.18 -9.49
C GLN A 72 14.58 -1.04 -10.57
N ASP A 73 14.54 -2.37 -10.40
CA ASP A 73 13.78 -3.25 -11.30
C ASP A 73 12.30 -2.83 -11.41
N ALA A 74 11.73 -2.20 -10.39
CA ALA A 74 10.34 -1.76 -10.43
C ALA A 74 10.11 -0.51 -11.28
N GLU A 75 11.11 0.36 -11.44
CA GLU A 75 11.01 1.58 -12.23
C GLU A 75 11.18 1.26 -13.72
N ASP A 76 12.18 0.46 -14.09
CA ASP A 76 12.39 0.04 -15.49
C ASP A 76 11.20 -0.78 -16.01
N VAL A 77 10.70 -1.70 -15.18
CA VAL A 77 9.46 -2.45 -15.45
C VAL A 77 8.27 -1.52 -15.62
N ALA A 78 8.20 -0.44 -14.83
CA ALA A 78 7.11 0.52 -14.93
C ALA A 78 7.19 1.34 -16.23
N ILE A 79 8.37 1.85 -16.57
CA ILE A 79 8.61 2.60 -17.80
C ILE A 79 8.27 1.75 -19.02
N ASN A 80 8.73 0.50 -19.06
CA ASN A 80 8.46 -0.40 -20.17
C ASN A 80 6.95 -0.65 -20.34
N VAL A 81 6.27 -1.13 -19.28
CA VAL A 81 4.83 -1.44 -19.33
C VAL A 81 3.97 -0.22 -19.67
N VAL A 82 4.28 0.95 -19.09
CA VAL A 82 3.55 2.19 -19.38
C VAL A 82 3.81 2.64 -20.82
N GLY A 83 5.07 2.59 -21.28
CA GLY A 83 5.42 2.95 -22.65
C GLY A 83 4.66 2.15 -23.70
N MET A 84 4.53 0.83 -23.50
CA MET A 84 3.74 -0.03 -24.38
C MET A 84 2.27 0.40 -24.48
N VAL A 85 1.65 0.77 -23.35
CA VAL A 85 0.25 1.22 -23.31
C VAL A 85 0.08 2.62 -23.91
N VAL A 86 1.07 3.50 -23.77
CA VAL A 86 1.05 4.83 -24.40
C VAL A 86 1.10 4.71 -25.93
N VAL A 87 1.95 3.81 -26.46
CA VAL A 87 2.05 3.56 -27.92
C VAL A 87 0.79 2.88 -28.45
N ASN A 88 0.24 1.91 -27.72
CA ASN A 88 -0.98 1.21 -28.09
C ASN A 88 -1.92 1.07 -26.89
N PRO A 89 -2.89 1.99 -26.71
CA PRO A 89 -3.84 1.94 -25.59
C PRO A 89 -4.74 0.69 -25.58
N SER A 90 -4.86 -0.01 -26.71
CA SER A 90 -5.68 -1.22 -26.85
C SER A 90 -4.88 -2.52 -26.65
N ILE A 91 -3.59 -2.42 -26.26
CA ILE A 91 -2.73 -3.59 -26.08
C ILE A 91 -3.28 -4.52 -24.99
N SER A 92 -3.30 -5.82 -25.28
CA SER A 92 -3.77 -6.80 -24.31
C SER A 92 -2.71 -7.06 -23.24
N SER A 93 -3.14 -7.33 -22.01
CA SER A 93 -2.20 -7.68 -20.93
C SER A 93 -1.46 -9.01 -21.15
N ARG A 94 -1.95 -9.89 -22.04
CA ARG A 94 -1.19 -11.08 -22.51
C ARG A 94 -0.08 -10.70 -23.47
N GLN A 95 -0.35 -9.73 -24.35
CA GLN A 95 0.63 -9.23 -25.30
C GLN A 95 1.74 -8.45 -24.59
N ILE A 96 1.39 -7.65 -23.57
CA ILE A 96 2.39 -7.03 -22.68
C ILE A 96 3.32 -8.09 -22.09
N GLU A 97 2.79 -9.18 -21.57
CA GLU A 97 3.59 -10.28 -21.01
C GLU A 97 4.49 -10.96 -22.05
N ALA A 98 3.96 -11.23 -23.24
CA ALA A 98 4.72 -11.86 -24.32
C ALA A 98 5.87 -10.98 -24.84
N GLU A 99 5.65 -9.67 -24.98
CA GLU A 99 6.63 -8.73 -25.55
C GLU A 99 7.64 -8.24 -24.51
N SER A 100 7.23 -8.05 -23.25
CA SER A 100 8.10 -7.50 -22.20
C SER A 100 8.72 -8.56 -21.28
N GLY A 101 8.24 -9.81 -21.31
CA GLY A 101 8.64 -10.86 -20.37
C GLY A 101 8.14 -10.63 -18.93
N ILE A 102 7.38 -9.56 -18.68
CA ILE A 102 6.87 -9.20 -17.36
C ILE A 102 5.56 -9.96 -17.14
N SER A 103 5.48 -10.71 -16.03
CA SER A 103 4.25 -11.44 -15.70
C SER A 103 3.02 -10.53 -15.74
N ARG A 104 1.91 -11.05 -16.27
CA ARG A 104 0.65 -10.29 -16.42
C ARG A 104 0.21 -9.61 -15.13
N ARG A 105 0.33 -10.27 -13.98
CA ARG A 105 -0.05 -9.73 -12.67
C ARG A 105 0.79 -8.51 -12.29
N ARG A 106 2.10 -8.55 -12.57
CA ARG A 106 3.02 -7.45 -12.31
C ARG A 106 2.73 -6.26 -13.21
N ALA A 107 2.50 -6.49 -14.50
CA ALA A 107 2.13 -5.45 -15.46
C ALA A 107 0.82 -4.75 -15.08
N LEU A 108 -0.23 -5.50 -14.74
CA LEU A 108 -1.51 -4.92 -14.30
C LEU A 108 -1.38 -4.11 -12.99
N SER A 109 -0.53 -4.55 -12.06
CA SER A 109 -0.23 -3.82 -10.84
C SER A 109 0.43 -2.47 -11.12
N VAL A 110 1.39 -2.43 -12.06
CA VAL A 110 2.02 -1.19 -12.54
C VAL A 110 0.97 -0.25 -13.14
N LEU A 111 0.16 -0.73 -14.08
CA LEU A 111 -0.86 0.09 -14.73
C LEU A 111 -1.84 0.70 -13.71
N LYS A 112 -2.28 -0.10 -12.73
CA LYS A 112 -3.11 0.38 -11.62
C LYS A 112 -2.42 1.46 -10.79
N LYS A 113 -1.13 1.27 -10.46
CA LYS A 113 -0.33 2.23 -9.68
C LYS A 113 -0.18 3.57 -10.41
N HIS A 114 -0.06 3.55 -11.74
CA HIS A 114 0.08 4.73 -12.58
C HIS A 114 -1.25 5.25 -13.16
N ASN A 115 -2.39 4.81 -12.62
CA ASN A 115 -3.75 5.25 -13.01
C ASN A 115 -4.15 4.96 -14.46
N PHE A 116 -3.51 4.02 -15.14
CA PHE A 116 -3.95 3.54 -16.45
C PHE A 116 -5.14 2.60 -16.27
N ARG A 117 -6.29 3.00 -16.83
CA ARG A 117 -7.54 2.24 -16.79
C ARG A 117 -7.87 1.71 -18.19
N PRO A 118 -8.37 0.48 -18.32
CA PRO A 118 -8.91 0.00 -19.58
C PRO A 118 -10.14 0.84 -19.96
N TYR A 119 -10.08 1.52 -21.10
CA TYR A 119 -11.25 2.17 -21.70
C TYR A 119 -11.73 1.33 -22.87
N THR A 120 -13.04 1.12 -22.96
CA THR A 120 -13.64 0.44 -24.12
C THR A 120 -14.02 1.49 -25.15
N ILE A 121 -13.48 1.37 -26.36
CA ILE A 121 -13.87 2.23 -27.48
C ILE A 121 -15.34 1.95 -27.79
N ARG A 122 -16.19 2.97 -27.62
CA ARG A 122 -17.59 2.91 -28.05
C ARG A 122 -17.66 3.35 -29.50
N LYS A 123 -18.14 2.47 -30.38
CA LYS A 123 -18.45 2.83 -31.76
C LYS A 123 -19.68 3.75 -31.74
N GLN A 124 -19.56 4.92 -32.34
CA GLN A 124 -20.68 5.84 -32.57
C GLN A 124 -21.00 5.87 -34.06
N GLN A 125 -22.13 6.48 -34.42
CA GLN A 125 -22.47 6.72 -35.82
C GLN A 125 -21.31 7.47 -36.50
N GLN A 126 -20.97 7.02 -37.70
CA GLN A 126 -19.96 7.66 -38.52
C GLN A 126 -20.42 9.08 -38.87
N LEU A 127 -19.57 10.08 -38.62
CA LEU A 127 -19.80 11.43 -39.13
C LEU A 127 -19.53 11.44 -40.64
N LEU A 128 -20.51 11.91 -41.41
CA LEU A 128 -20.33 12.27 -42.80
C LEU A 128 -19.57 13.60 -42.90
N PRO A 129 -18.87 13.88 -44.02
CA PRO A 129 -18.10 15.11 -44.18
C PRO A 129 -18.90 16.41 -43.96
N THR A 130 -20.20 16.39 -44.23
CA THR A 130 -21.12 17.53 -44.06
C THR A 130 -21.66 17.69 -42.63
N ASP A 131 -21.51 16.69 -41.78
CA ASP A 131 -22.13 16.68 -40.45
C ASP A 131 -21.52 17.68 -39.46
N PRO A 132 -20.21 17.98 -39.44
CA PRO A 132 -19.64 18.95 -38.51
C PRO A 132 -20.29 20.33 -38.60
N GLU A 133 -20.46 20.86 -39.82
CA GLU A 133 -21.07 22.17 -40.07
C GLU A 133 -22.53 22.19 -39.61
N ARG A 134 -23.33 21.22 -40.06
CA ARG A 134 -24.75 21.12 -39.67
C ARG A 134 -24.96 20.98 -38.17
N ARG A 135 -24.07 20.26 -37.48
CA ARG A 135 -24.14 20.08 -36.03
C ARG A 135 -23.77 21.36 -35.29
N LEU A 136 -22.78 22.11 -35.78
CA LEU A 136 -22.44 23.43 -35.23
C LEU A 136 -23.60 24.41 -35.41
N ASP A 137 -24.21 24.46 -36.59
CA ASP A 137 -25.37 25.32 -36.86
C ASP A 137 -26.55 25.00 -35.94
N PHE A 138 -26.86 23.70 -35.76
CA PHE A 138 -27.88 23.26 -34.82
C PHE A 138 -27.58 23.69 -33.38
N CYS A 139 -26.34 23.50 -32.91
CA CYS A 139 -25.93 23.92 -31.56
C CYS A 139 -26.04 25.44 -31.39
N ASN A 140 -25.61 26.22 -32.38
CA ASN A 140 -25.68 27.68 -32.35
C ASN A 140 -27.12 28.18 -32.37
N TRP A 141 -28.00 27.55 -33.15
CA TRP A 141 -29.44 27.84 -33.13
C TRP A 141 -30.07 27.53 -31.77
N TYR A 142 -29.74 26.40 -31.15
CA TYR A 142 -30.29 26.00 -29.85
C TYR A 142 -29.85 26.94 -28.70
N LEU A 143 -28.69 27.59 -28.84
CA LEU A 143 -28.14 28.50 -27.83
C LEU A 143 -28.67 29.94 -27.95
N GLN A 144 -29.48 30.27 -28.97
CA GLN A 144 -30.15 31.57 -29.15
C GLN A 144 -31.49 31.62 -28.43
#